data_AF-A0A0C3PCV6-F1
#
_entry.id   AF-A0A0C3PCV6-F1
#
_cell.length_a   1.000
_cell.length_b   1.000
_cell.length_c   1.000
_cell.angle_alpha   90.00
_cell.angle_beta   90.00
_cell.angle_gamma   90.00
#
_symmetry.space_group_name_H-M   'P 1'
#
loop_
_entity.id
_entity.type
_entity.pdbx_description
1 polymer ?
#
loop_
_entity_poly.entity_id
_entity_poly.type
_entity_poly.pdbx_seq_one_letter_code
_entity_poly.pdbx_strand_id
1 'polypeptide(L)'
;MFPFFPLSPQFHPLDGRAWASLANEIQFFLVQDISIEQTQPDCYEVLRDIFWMAFVAAYPSFPHGEWPQWNPMISMEGEFMSYWMNIDNDARKRGDSHMQDEVREFVWEEMKDITEKSLNMHLIPEFLT
;
A
#
# COMPACT_ATOMS: atom_id res chain seq x y z
N MET A 1 10.27 -7.89 -11.27
CA MET A 1 10.26 -6.43 -11.02
C MET A 1 8.87 -5.92 -11.35
N PHE A 2 8.19 -5.29 -10.39
CA PHE A 2 6.83 -4.81 -10.56
C PHE A 2 6.79 -3.54 -11.42
N PRO A 3 5.79 -3.34 -12.30
CA PRO A 3 5.82 -2.28 -13.31
C PRO A 3 5.73 -0.85 -12.74
N PHE A 4 5.28 -0.72 -11.50
CA PHE A 4 5.13 0.55 -10.78
C PHE A 4 6.32 0.86 -9.83
N PHE A 5 7.34 -0.01 -9.78
CA PHE A 5 8.58 0.24 -9.01
C PHE A 5 9.84 0.24 -9.90
N PRO A 6 10.82 1.12 -9.63
CA PRO A 6 10.80 2.18 -8.62
C PRO A 6 9.75 3.25 -8.96
N LEU A 7 9.24 3.95 -7.95
CA LEU A 7 8.28 5.04 -8.17
C LEU A 7 8.88 6.11 -9.07
N SER A 8 8.03 6.82 -9.81
CA SER A 8 8.44 7.97 -10.61
C SER A 8 9.21 8.98 -9.74
N PRO A 9 10.31 9.59 -10.23
CA PRO A 9 10.99 10.69 -9.53
C PRO A 9 10.08 11.91 -9.27
N GLN A 10 8.93 11.97 -9.94
CA GLN A 10 7.92 13.02 -9.77
C GLN A 10 6.83 12.64 -8.76
N PHE A 11 6.90 11.43 -8.17
CA PHE A 11 5.95 11.00 -7.15
C PHE A 11 6.09 11.91 -5.92
N HIS A 12 4.98 12.53 -5.52
CA HIS A 12 4.95 13.45 -4.38
C HIS A 12 4.25 12.78 -3.19
N PRO A 13 4.99 12.46 -2.10
CA PRO A 13 4.42 11.72 -0.97
C PRO A 13 3.28 12.43 -0.24
N LEU A 14 3.15 13.75 -0.35
CA LEU A 14 2.01 14.47 0.26
C LEU A 14 0.84 14.67 -0.72
N ASP A 15 0.98 14.27 -1.99
CA ASP A 15 -0.10 14.38 -2.97
C ASP A 15 -0.98 13.12 -2.96
N GLY A 16 -2.17 13.22 -2.38
CA GLY A 16 -3.17 12.14 -2.38
C GLY A 16 -3.54 11.63 -3.77
N ARG A 17 -3.40 12.45 -4.84
CA ARG A 17 -3.66 12.01 -6.22
C ARG A 17 -2.56 11.12 -6.77
N ALA A 18 -1.31 11.36 -6.38
CA ALA A 18 -0.19 10.48 -6.72
C ALA A 18 -0.40 9.10 -6.09
N TRP A 19 -0.80 9.07 -4.82
CA TRP A 19 -1.18 7.84 -4.12
C TRP A 19 -2.38 7.13 -4.75
N ALA A 20 -3.42 7.87 -5.13
CA ALA A 20 -4.60 7.29 -5.78
C ALA A 20 -4.24 6.64 -7.13
N SER A 21 -3.35 7.28 -7.90
CA SER A 21 -2.86 6.73 -9.17
C SER A 21 -2.09 5.44 -8.94
N LEU A 22 -1.18 5.42 -7.94
CA LEU A 22 -0.42 4.23 -7.57
C LEU A 22 -1.32 3.08 -7.11
N ALA A 23 -2.30 3.36 -6.23
CA ALA A 23 -3.26 2.36 -5.76
C ALA A 23 -4.06 1.76 -6.92
N ASN A 24 -4.44 2.56 -7.92
CA ASN A 24 -5.14 2.08 -9.11
C ASN A 24 -4.24 1.19 -10.00
N GLU A 25 -2.97 1.55 -10.18
CA GLU A 25 -2.01 0.75 -10.94
C GLU A 25 -1.78 -0.62 -10.29
N ILE A 26 -1.59 -0.65 -8.97
CA ILE A 26 -1.40 -1.89 -8.21
C ILE A 26 -2.69 -2.73 -8.24
N GLN A 27 -3.85 -2.11 -8.01
CA GLN A 27 -5.14 -2.81 -8.08
C GLN A 27 -5.34 -3.46 -9.45
N PHE A 28 -5.06 -2.73 -10.53
CA PHE A 28 -5.18 -3.26 -11.87
C PHE A 28 -4.28 -4.48 -12.07
N PHE A 29 -3.04 -4.43 -11.60
CA PHE A 29 -2.11 -5.55 -11.66
C PHE A 29 -2.61 -6.78 -10.87
N LEU A 30 -3.00 -6.58 -9.60
CA LEU A 30 -3.50 -7.65 -8.72
C LEU A 30 -4.78 -8.31 -9.24
N VAL A 31 -5.67 -7.52 -9.84
CA VAL A 31 -6.95 -8.00 -10.39
C VAL A 31 -6.78 -8.71 -11.73
N GLN A 32 -5.80 -8.30 -12.54
CA GLN A 32 -5.54 -8.93 -13.83
C GLN A 32 -4.85 -10.28 -13.70
N ASP A 33 -3.88 -10.40 -12.79
CA ASP A 33 -3.17 -11.66 -12.55
C ASP A 33 -3.74 -12.39 -11.34
N ILE A 34 -4.93 -12.97 -11.50
CA ILE A 34 -5.59 -13.77 -10.46
C ILE A 34 -4.78 -15.01 -10.01
N SER A 35 -3.74 -15.38 -10.75
CA SER A 35 -2.90 -16.54 -10.45
C SER A 35 -1.71 -16.18 -9.56
N ILE A 36 -1.41 -14.89 -9.38
CA ILE A 36 -0.24 -14.45 -8.63
C ILE A 36 -0.31 -14.88 -7.16
N GLU A 37 -1.50 -14.90 -6.56
CA GLU A 37 -1.72 -15.38 -5.19
C GLU A 37 -1.29 -16.85 -5.02
N GLN A 38 -1.49 -17.68 -6.05
CA GLN A 38 -1.15 -19.10 -6.02
C GLN A 38 0.29 -19.38 -6.46
N THR A 39 0.80 -18.59 -7.40
CA THR A 39 2.12 -18.84 -8.02
C THR A 39 3.26 -18.13 -7.29
N GLN A 40 2.99 -17.01 -6.62
CA GLN A 40 3.94 -16.19 -5.89
C GLN A 40 3.27 -15.56 -4.64
N PRO A 41 2.87 -16.38 -3.65
CA PRO A 41 2.13 -15.91 -2.47
C PRO A 41 2.86 -14.79 -1.72
N ASP A 42 4.17 -14.91 -1.49
CA ASP A 42 4.95 -13.89 -0.79
C ASP A 42 4.96 -12.54 -1.54
N CYS A 43 5.05 -12.58 -2.88
CA CYS A 43 4.96 -11.38 -3.72
C CYS A 43 3.56 -10.76 -3.65
N TYR A 44 2.52 -11.59 -3.66
CA TYR A 44 1.15 -11.14 -3.57
C TYR A 44 0.88 -10.45 -2.22
N GLU A 45 1.35 -11.03 -1.11
CA GLU A 45 1.20 -10.44 0.23
C GLU A 45 1.85 -9.05 0.31
N VAL A 46 3.09 -8.92 -0.16
CA VAL A 46 3.79 -7.63 -0.21
C VAL A 46 3.03 -6.62 -1.08
N LEU A 47 2.58 -7.02 -2.28
CA LEU A 47 1.85 -6.13 -3.17
C LEU A 47 0.49 -5.71 -2.60
N ARG A 48 -0.19 -6.60 -1.89
CA ARG A 48 -1.43 -6.31 -1.18
C ARG A 48 -1.20 -5.28 -0.08
N ASP A 49 -0.13 -5.41 0.71
CA ASP A 49 0.21 -4.42 1.73
C ASP A 49 0.57 -3.06 1.10
N ILE A 50 1.36 -3.04 0.03
CA ILE A 50 1.68 -1.80 -0.70
C ILE A 50 0.42 -1.17 -1.31
N PHE A 51 -0.52 -1.96 -1.82
CA PHE A 51 -1.82 -1.48 -2.27
C PHE A 51 -2.56 -0.76 -1.13
N TRP A 52 -2.67 -1.38 0.04
CA TRP A 52 -3.38 -0.80 1.17
C TRP A 52 -2.69 0.45 1.72
N MET A 53 -1.37 0.46 1.77
CA MET A 53 -0.58 1.65 2.06
C MET A 53 -0.95 2.79 1.10
N ALA A 54 -0.88 2.55 -0.21
CA ALA A 54 -1.21 3.57 -1.21
C ALA A 54 -2.68 4.03 -1.12
N PHE A 55 -3.60 3.11 -0.85
CA PHE A 55 -5.01 3.42 -0.69
C PHE A 55 -5.27 4.31 0.54
N VAL A 56 -4.67 3.98 1.69
CA VAL A 56 -4.80 4.77 2.92
C VAL A 56 -4.16 6.16 2.75
N ALA A 57 -3.01 6.27 2.10
CA ALA A 57 -2.39 7.58 1.84
C ALA A 57 -3.20 8.45 0.85
N ALA A 58 -3.88 7.82 -0.11
CA ALA A 58 -4.83 8.49 -0.99
C ALA A 58 -6.07 8.96 -0.24
N TYR A 59 -6.57 8.15 0.70
CA TYR A 59 -7.80 8.39 1.46
C TYR A 59 -7.57 8.24 2.98
N PRO A 60 -6.89 9.19 3.65
CA PRO A 60 -6.49 9.06 5.06
C PRO A 60 -7.65 8.90 6.06
N SER A 61 -8.86 9.21 5.63
CA SER A 61 -10.08 9.05 6.44
C SER A 61 -10.61 7.61 6.46
N PHE A 62 -10.07 6.69 5.66
CA PHE A 62 -10.47 5.29 5.64
C PHE A 62 -10.25 4.61 7.00
N PRO A 63 -11.21 3.82 7.53
CA PRO A 63 -12.50 3.42 6.95
C PRO A 63 -13.70 4.23 7.49
N HIS A 64 -13.54 5.50 7.87
CA HIS A 64 -14.59 6.30 8.53
C HIS A 64 -15.06 7.55 7.76
N GLY A 65 -14.31 8.06 6.78
CA GLY A 65 -14.75 9.14 5.88
C GLY A 65 -15.29 8.67 4.53
N GLU A 66 -14.83 9.32 3.45
CA GLU A 66 -15.20 8.99 2.07
C GLU A 66 -14.00 8.43 1.32
N TRP A 67 -14.23 7.36 0.57
CA TRP A 67 -13.23 6.72 -0.29
C TRP A 67 -13.95 6.01 -1.45
N PRO A 68 -13.28 5.84 -2.60
CA PRO A 68 -13.84 5.06 -3.70
C PRO A 68 -13.94 3.58 -3.33
N GLN A 69 -14.84 2.86 -3.98
CA GLN A 69 -14.85 1.40 -3.86
C GLN A 69 -13.54 0.81 -4.42
N TRP A 70 -12.85 -0.01 -3.63
CA TRP A 70 -11.78 -0.86 -4.13
C TRP A 70 -12.36 -2.19 -4.64
N ASN A 71 -11.57 -2.94 -5.41
CA ASN A 71 -11.98 -4.25 -5.88
C ASN A 71 -11.98 -5.27 -4.72
N PRO A 72 -13.10 -5.93 -4.41
CA PRO A 72 -13.21 -6.85 -3.27
C PRO A 72 -12.37 -8.12 -3.40
N MET A 73 -11.79 -8.41 -4.57
CA MET A 73 -10.79 -9.48 -4.73
C MET A 73 -9.48 -9.17 -3.99
N ILE A 74 -9.24 -7.91 -3.61
CA ILE A 74 -8.14 -7.53 -2.75
C ILE A 74 -8.65 -7.54 -1.30
N SER A 75 -8.25 -8.57 -0.54
CA SER A 75 -8.66 -8.73 0.86
C SER A 75 -8.03 -7.65 1.75
N MET A 76 -8.70 -7.27 2.84
CA MET A 76 -8.15 -6.37 3.89
C MET A 76 -7.17 -7.09 4.85
N GLU A 77 -6.57 -8.18 4.40
CA GLU A 77 -5.58 -8.91 5.18
C GLU A 77 -4.19 -8.32 4.92
N GLY A 78 -3.24 -8.67 5.79
CA GLY A 78 -1.87 -8.14 5.74
C GLY A 78 -1.49 -7.42 7.02
N GLU A 79 -0.18 -7.21 7.19
CA GLU A 79 0.37 -6.62 8.40
C GLU A 79 -0.07 -5.15 8.52
N PHE A 80 0.02 -4.42 7.41
CA PHE A 80 -0.32 -3.00 7.39
C PHE A 80 -1.79 -2.76 7.75
N MET A 81 -2.71 -3.52 7.14
CA MET A 81 -4.13 -3.36 7.42
C MET A 81 -4.51 -3.80 8.83
N SER A 82 -3.88 -4.86 9.35
CA SER A 82 -4.08 -5.28 10.74
C SER A 82 -3.65 -4.19 11.71
N TYR A 83 -2.51 -3.55 11.48
CA TYR A 83 -2.06 -2.40 12.28
C TYR A 83 -3.02 -1.20 12.10
N TRP A 84 -3.32 -0.84 10.85
CA TRP A 84 -4.15 0.31 10.52
C TRP A 84 -5.52 0.24 11.19
N MET A 85 -6.20 -0.91 11.16
CA MET A 85 -7.53 -1.08 11.73
C MET A 85 -7.56 -1.06 13.27
N ASN A 86 -6.41 -1.30 13.92
CA ASN A 86 -6.30 -1.34 15.38
C ASN A 86 -5.84 -0.01 16.02
N ILE A 87 -5.42 0.98 15.24
CA ILE A 87 -5.10 2.32 15.77
C ILE A 87 -6.38 2.99 16.28
N ASP A 88 -6.28 3.60 17.47
CA ASP A 88 -7.38 4.28 18.16
C ASP A 88 -7.99 5.42 17.31
N ASN A 89 -9.33 5.44 17.23
CA ASN A 89 -10.11 6.13 16.21
C ASN A 89 -10.43 7.59 16.54
N ASP A 90 -10.19 8.04 17.76
CA ASP A 90 -10.58 9.39 18.21
C ASP A 90 -9.69 10.51 17.62
N ALA A 91 -8.49 10.18 17.14
CA ALA A 91 -7.68 11.09 16.34
C ALA A 91 -8.24 11.23 14.91
N ARG A 92 -8.58 10.10 14.28
CA ARG A 92 -8.89 9.97 12.83
C ARG A 92 -10.16 10.66 12.36
N LYS A 93 -11.10 10.93 13.26
CA LYS A 93 -12.39 11.55 12.93
C LYS A 93 -12.30 13.03 12.51
N ARG A 94 -11.19 13.72 12.82
CA ARG A 94 -11.19 15.19 12.73
C ARG A 94 -10.99 15.78 11.33
N GLY A 95 -10.70 14.97 10.30
CA GLY A 95 -10.64 15.46 8.92
C GLY A 95 -9.66 16.62 8.67
N ASP A 96 -8.76 16.90 9.62
CA ASP A 96 -7.80 17.98 9.57
C ASP A 96 -6.74 17.67 8.51
N SER A 97 -6.40 18.65 7.67
CA SER A 97 -5.34 18.52 6.67
C SER A 97 -4.00 18.13 7.30
N HIS A 98 -3.69 18.63 8.51
CA HIS A 98 -2.46 18.26 9.22
C HIS A 98 -2.39 16.75 9.48
N MET A 99 -3.52 16.16 9.85
CA MET A 99 -3.61 14.73 10.12
C MET A 99 -3.56 13.89 8.84
N GLN A 100 -4.02 14.44 7.71
CA GLN A 100 -3.89 13.75 6.42
C GLN A 100 -2.42 13.68 5.96
N ASP A 101 -1.67 14.76 6.17
CA ASP A 101 -0.24 14.80 5.83
C ASP A 101 0.56 13.89 6.76
N GLU A 102 0.26 13.85 8.07
CA GLU A 102 0.84 12.88 9.00
C GLU A 102 0.61 11.42 8.56
N VAL A 103 -0.60 11.07 8.11
CA VAL A 103 -0.88 9.72 7.60
C VAL A 103 -0.05 9.43 6.35
N ARG A 104 0.08 10.39 5.44
CA ARG A 104 0.89 10.22 4.21
C ARG A 104 2.37 10.09 4.50
N GLU A 105 2.89 10.87 5.44
CA GLU A 105 4.28 10.77 5.91
C GLU A 105 4.54 9.41 6.56
N PHE A 106 3.66 8.97 7.47
CA PHE A 106 3.74 7.64 8.07
C PHE A 106 3.76 6.54 7.00
N VAL A 107 2.80 6.55 6.08
CA VAL A 107 2.73 5.57 5.00
C VAL A 107 3.96 5.64 4.09
N TRP A 108 4.49 6.82 3.82
CA TRP A 108 5.69 6.98 3.01
C TRP A 108 6.91 6.32 3.65
N GLU A 109 7.10 6.47 4.96
CA GLU A 109 8.17 5.82 5.69
C GLU A 109 8.01 4.30 5.69
N GLU A 110 6.81 3.78 5.96
CA GLU A 110 6.51 2.34 5.92
C GLU A 110 6.73 1.75 4.51
N MET A 111 6.34 2.48 3.47
CA MET A 111 6.52 2.03 2.09
C MET A 111 8.00 1.93 1.70
N LYS A 112 8.85 2.85 2.18
CA LYS A 112 10.31 2.72 1.97
C LYS A 112 10.87 1.49 2.66
N ASP A 113 10.48 1.25 3.91
CA ASP A 113 10.96 0.10 4.67
C ASP A 113 10.54 -1.24 4.02
N ILE A 114 9.27 -1.39 3.62
CA ILE A 114 8.80 -2.61 2.96
C ILE A 114 9.47 -2.79 1.58
N THR A 115 9.63 -1.72 0.80
CA THR A 115 10.30 -1.83 -0.51
C THR A 115 11.78 -2.17 -0.37
N GLU A 116 12.50 -1.62 0.60
CA GLU A 116 13.87 -2.00 0.92
C GLU A 116 13.98 -3.47 1.35
N LYS A 117 13.09 -3.92 2.24
CA LYS A 117 13.03 -5.32 2.70
C LYS A 117 12.71 -6.28 1.54
N SER A 118 11.72 -5.99 0.71
CA SER A 118 11.33 -6.83 -0.42
C SER A 118 12.37 -6.84 -1.55
N LEU A 119 13.03 -5.70 -1.81
CA LEU A 119 14.16 -5.65 -2.74
C LEU A 119 15.33 -6.53 -2.24
N ASN A 120 15.59 -6.52 -0.93
CA ASN A 120 16.58 -7.42 -0.32
C ASN A 120 16.16 -8.89 -0.38
N MET A 121 14.86 -9.19 -0.26
CA MET A 121 14.32 -10.56 -0.37
C MET A 121 14.51 -11.13 -1.78
N HIS A 122 14.37 -10.31 -2.83
CA HIS A 122 14.67 -10.70 -4.21
C HIS A 122 16.17 -10.76 -4.56
N LEU A 123 17.04 -10.23 -3.69
CA LEU A 123 18.50 -10.24 -3.84
C LEU A 123 19.19 -11.37 -3.08
N ILE A 124 18.48 -12.12 -2.25
CA ILE A 124 18.98 -13.37 -1.68
C ILE A 124 18.56 -14.48 -2.66
N PRO A 125 19.46 -15.00 -3.51
CA PRO A 125 19.14 -16.21 -4.23
C PRO A 125 19.03 -17.30 -3.15
N GLU A 126 17.87 -17.92 -3.01
CA GLU A 126 17.77 -19.24 -2.42
C GLU A 126 18.49 -20.26 -3.31
N PHE A 127 19.82 -20.14 -3.41
CA PHE A 127 20.74 -21.11 -3.98
C PHE A 127 22.10 -20.96 -3.29
N LEU A 128 22.11 -21.20 -1.98
CA LEU A 128 23.27 -21.77 -1.30
C LEU A 128 22.84 -23.10 -0.64
N THR A 129 22.43 -24.05 -1.47
CA THR A 129 22.48 -25.48 -1.19
C THR A 129 22.94 -26.21 -2.44
#